data_AF-A0A5J6SR93-F1
#
_entry.id   AF-A0A5J6SR93-F1
#
_cell.length_a   1.000
_cell.length_b   1.000
_cell.length_c   1.000
_cell.angle_alpha   90.00
_cell.angle_beta   90.00
_cell.angle_gamma   90.00
#
_symmetry.space_group_name_H-M   'P 1'
#
loop_
_entity.id
_entity.type
_entity.pdbx_description
1 polymer ?
#
loop_
_entity_poly.entity_id
_entity_poly.type
_entity_poly.pdbx_seq_one_letter_code
_entity_poly.pdbx_strand_id
1 'polypeptide(L)'
;MGGNFIKKLFGVLLVIFGVVAVLIGLIPYVIDFPYTTWGENSGPKNYWELIIYIAYDGWYLHFGIVMVLVGFFLLYKLRKKTPGNLIVLK
;
A
#
# COMPACT_ATOMS: atom_id res chain seq x y z
N MET A 1 -4.95 -25.44 -13.84
CA MET A 1 -4.02 -24.34 -14.16
C MET A 1 -4.31 -22.99 -13.47
N GLY A 2 -5.48 -22.75 -12.83
CA GLY A 2 -5.85 -21.38 -12.37
C GLY A 2 -5.27 -20.86 -11.04
N GLY A 3 -4.88 -21.73 -10.09
CA GLY A 3 -4.57 -21.29 -8.72
C GLY A 3 -3.32 -20.43 -8.54
N ASN A 4 -2.30 -20.60 -9.38
CA ASN A 4 -1.06 -19.82 -9.30
C ASN A 4 -1.19 -18.44 -9.93
N PHE A 5 -2.04 -18.29 -10.95
CA PHE A 5 -2.32 -17.02 -11.60
C PHE A 5 -3.05 -16.06 -10.64
N ILE A 6 -4.08 -16.54 -9.95
CA ILE A 6 -4.85 -15.76 -8.96
C ILE A 6 -3.95 -15.25 -7.84
N LYS A 7 -3.06 -16.10 -7.30
CA LYS A 7 -2.12 -15.71 -6.23
C LYS A 7 -1.13 -14.64 -6.69
N LYS A 8 -0.65 -14.73 -7.94
CA LYS A 8 0.26 -13.74 -8.52
C LYS A 8 -0.46 -12.41 -8.74
N LEU A 9 -1.67 -12.44 -9.28
CA LEU A 9 -2.51 -11.25 -9.45
C LEU A 9 -2.80 -10.58 -8.10
N PHE A 10 -3.17 -11.36 -7.08
CA PHE A 10 -3.39 -10.85 -5.73
C PHE A 10 -2.15 -10.21 -5.12
N GLY A 11 -0.97 -10.83 -5.30
CA GLY A 11 0.30 -10.26 -4.86
C GLY A 11 0.62 -8.92 -5.56
N VAL A 12 0.39 -8.82 -6.87
CA VAL A 12 0.58 -7.56 -7.61
C VAL A 12 -0.40 -6.48 -7.13
N LEU A 13 -1.68 -6.82 -6.95
CA LEU A 13 -2.69 -5.88 -6.45
C LEU A 13 -2.32 -5.36 -5.06
N LEU A 14 -1.90 -6.23 -4.15
CA LEU A 14 -1.43 -5.84 -2.81
C LEU A 14 -0.28 -4.83 -2.88
N VAL A 15 0.69 -5.04 -3.77
CA VAL A 15 1.80 -4.09 -3.94
C VAL A 15 1.29 -2.76 -4.48
N ILE A 16 0.42 -2.76 -5.49
CA ILE A 16 -0.13 -1.52 -6.07
C ILE A 16 -0.89 -0.73 -5.00
N PHE A 17 -1.82 -1.37 -4.28
CA PHE A 17 -2.57 -0.71 -3.21
C PHE A 17 -1.67 -0.25 -2.06
N GLY A 18 -0.66 -1.03 -1.70
CA GLY A 18 0.32 -0.65 -0.69
C GLY A 18 1.10 0.60 -1.09
N VAL A 19 1.56 0.69 -2.35
CA VAL A 19 2.26 1.89 -2.86
C VAL A 19 1.34 3.11 -2.82
N VAL A 20 0.08 2.98 -3.25
CA VAL A 20 -0.89 4.09 -3.18
C VAL A 20 -1.11 4.54 -1.72
N ALA A 21 -1.26 3.59 -0.79
CA ALA A 21 -1.42 3.91 0.64
C ALA A 21 -0.18 4.61 1.22
N VAL A 22 1.03 4.21 0.83
CA VAL A 22 2.27 4.90 1.23
C VAL A 22 2.29 6.33 0.69
N LEU A 23 1.93 6.54 -0.58
CA LEU A 23 1.88 7.88 -1.17
C LEU A 23 0.89 8.79 -0.42
N ILE A 24 -0.29 8.26 -0.05
CA ILE A 24 -1.27 8.99 0.77
C ILE A 24 -0.69 9.27 2.16
N GLY A 25 -0.09 8.27 2.82
CA GLY A 25 0.51 8.42 4.14
C GLY A 25 1.73 9.36 4.19
N LEU A 26 2.34 9.67 3.05
CA LEU A 26 3.44 10.64 2.93
C LEU A 26 2.94 12.09 2.83
N ILE A 27 1.66 12.32 2.53
CA ILE A 27 1.07 13.67 2.41
C ILE A 27 1.37 14.56 3.64
N PRO A 28 1.21 14.10 4.89
CA PRO A 28 1.47 14.92 6.07
C PRO A 28 2.93 15.38 6.21
N TYR A 29 3.87 14.69 5.57
CA TYR A 29 5.30 15.03 5.62
C TYR A 29 5.71 16.06 4.56
N VAL A 30 4.83 16.33 3.58
CA VAL A 30 5.11 17.24 2.45
C VAL A 30 4.23 18.48 2.51
N ILE A 31 3.00 18.34 3.00
CA ILE A 31 2.01 19.42 3.07
C ILE A 31 1.69 19.67 4.53
N ASP A 32 2.03 20.85 5.05
CA ASP A 32 1.49 21.37 6.31
C ASP A 32 0.02 21.71 6.10
N PHE A 33 -0.88 20.87 6.60
CA PHE A 33 -2.31 21.08 6.54
C PHE A 33 -2.73 21.83 7.80
N PRO A 34 -3.24 23.07 7.68
CA PRO A 34 -3.64 23.86 8.84
C PRO A 34 -4.99 23.34 9.35
N TYR A 35 -4.94 22.30 10.17
CA TYR A 35 -6.11 21.77 10.90
C TYR A 35 -6.82 22.86 11.72
N THR A 36 -6.08 23.90 12.11
CA THR A 36 -6.54 24.94 13.03
C THR A 36 -7.27 26.12 12.36
N THR A 37 -7.18 26.30 11.04
CA THR A 37 -7.90 27.40 10.36
C THR A 37 -9.36 27.06 10.06
N TRP A 38 -9.74 25.79 10.10
CA TRP A 38 -11.12 25.36 9.96
C TRP A 38 -11.66 25.18 11.37
N GLY A 39 -12.57 26.07 11.79
CA GLY A 39 -13.09 26.13 13.17
C GLY A 39 -13.49 24.76 13.71
N GLU A 40 -13.35 24.59 15.02
CA GLU A 40 -13.39 23.35 15.82
C GLU A 40 -14.57 22.36 15.56
N ASN A 41 -15.54 22.72 14.70
CA ASN A 41 -16.72 21.90 14.36
C ASN A 41 -16.94 21.67 12.84
N SER A 42 -16.03 22.08 11.96
CA SER A 42 -16.16 21.77 10.52
C SER A 42 -15.34 20.55 10.14
N GLY A 43 -16.01 19.40 10.02
CA GLY A 43 -15.46 18.21 9.36
C GLY A 43 -15.11 18.47 7.88
N PRO A 44 -14.50 17.48 7.19
CA PRO A 44 -14.05 17.65 5.82
C PRO A 44 -15.21 18.02 4.89
N LYS A 45 -15.05 19.12 4.15
CA LYS A 45 -16.08 19.64 3.24
C LYS A 45 -16.11 18.94 1.90
N ASN A 46 -15.03 18.27 1.53
CA ASN A 46 -14.89 17.54 0.27
C ASN A 46 -14.01 16.30 0.44
N TYR A 47 -13.97 15.47 -0.62
CA TYR A 47 -13.19 14.22 -0.62
C TYR A 47 -11.67 14.45 -0.44
N TRP A 48 -11.14 15.58 -0.89
CA TRP A 48 -9.71 15.89 -0.74
C TRP A 48 -9.34 16.17 0.72
N GLU A 49 -10.13 17.00 1.40
CA GLU A 49 -9.97 17.26 2.83
C GLU A 49 -10.14 15.98 3.65
N LEU A 50 -11.07 15.10 3.24
CA LEU A 50 -11.23 13.80 3.88
C LEU A 50 -9.97 12.94 3.73
N ILE A 51 -9.40 12.83 2.53
CA ILE A 51 -8.16 12.07 2.28
C ILE A 51 -7.01 12.63 3.10
N ILE A 52 -6.88 13.96 3.20
CA ILE A 52 -5.81 14.60 3.98
C ILE A 52 -6.02 14.36 5.48
N TYR A 53 -7.24 14.55 5.98
CA TYR A 53 -7.60 14.26 7.38
C TYR A 53 -7.20 12.84 7.78
N ILE A 54 -7.57 11.90 6.93
CA ILE A 54 -7.28 10.47 7.02
C ILE A 54 -5.77 10.19 6.95
N ALA A 55 -5.02 10.88 6.08
CA ALA A 55 -3.58 10.71 5.93
C ALA A 55 -2.81 11.12 7.20
N TYR A 56 -3.26 12.17 7.89
CA TYR A 56 -2.63 12.70 9.09
C TYR A 56 -2.78 11.84 10.34
N ASP A 57 -3.75 10.93 10.35
CA ASP A 57 -3.89 9.92 11.39
C ASP A 57 -2.70 8.91 11.37
N GLY A 58 -1.85 8.94 10.34
CA GLY A 58 -0.52 8.30 10.31
C GLY A 58 -0.50 6.77 10.15
N TRP A 59 -1.62 6.11 10.38
CA TRP A 59 -1.82 4.67 10.17
C TRP A 59 -1.68 4.22 8.71
N TYR A 60 -2.06 5.04 7.74
CA TYR A 60 -1.98 4.68 6.31
C TYR A 60 -0.57 4.43 5.81
N LEU A 61 0.41 5.18 6.34
CA LEU A 61 1.81 4.97 6.00
C LEU A 61 2.29 3.59 6.47
N HIS A 62 2.00 3.24 7.72
CA HIS A 62 2.34 1.95 8.30
C HIS A 62 1.61 0.80 7.58
N PHE A 63 0.31 0.97 7.31
CA PHE A 63 -0.50 -0.01 6.60
C PHE A 63 0.00 -0.24 5.17
N GLY A 64 0.33 0.83 4.44
CA GLY A 64 0.89 0.77 3.10
C GLY A 64 2.22 0.01 3.05
N ILE A 65 3.14 0.31 3.97
CA ILE A 65 4.43 -0.40 4.07
C ILE A 65 4.21 -1.90 4.29
N VAL A 66 3.32 -2.27 5.22
CA VAL A 66 3.01 -3.68 5.51
C VAL A 66 2.42 -4.37 4.28
N MET A 67 1.49 -3.74 3.56
CA MET A 67 0.92 -4.28 2.32
C MET A 67 1.98 -4.53 1.25
N VAL A 68 2.89 -3.58 1.04
CA VAL A 68 3.99 -3.73 0.08
C VAL A 68 4.89 -4.91 0.46
N LEU A 69 5.27 -5.01 1.74
CA LEU A 69 6.13 -6.10 2.23
C LEU A 69 5.45 -7.47 2.06
N VAL A 70 4.16 -7.58 2.42
CA VAL A 70 3.39 -8.83 2.28
C VAL A 70 3.21 -9.20 0.80
N GLY A 71 2.84 -8.23 -0.04
CA GLY A 71 2.70 -8.44 -1.48
C GLY A 71 4.00 -8.90 -2.13
N PHE A 72 5.11 -8.23 -1.79
CA PHE A 72 6.44 -8.60 -2.28
C PHE A 72 6.86 -10.01 -1.81
N PHE A 73 6.64 -10.32 -0.53
CA PHE A 73 6.94 -11.64 0.02
C PHE A 73 6.14 -12.76 -0.66
N LEU A 74 4.85 -12.53 -0.91
CA LEU A 74 4.00 -13.47 -1.64
C LEU A 74 4.52 -13.72 -3.06
N LEU A 75 4.87 -12.66 -3.80
CA LEU A 75 5.43 -12.77 -5.14
C LEU A 75 6.78 -13.49 -5.15
N TYR A 76 7.65 -13.20 -4.18
CA TYR A 76 8.94 -13.87 -4.01
C TYR A 76 8.77 -15.37 -3.73
N LYS A 77 7.85 -15.74 -2.84
CA LYS A 77 7.55 -17.14 -2.51
C LYS A 77 6.98 -17.91 -3.71
N LEU A 78 6.12 -17.28 -4.51
CA LEU A 78 5.57 -17.88 -5.73
C LEU A 78 6.66 -18.11 -6.80
N ARG A 79 7.66 -17.23 -6.88
CA ARG A 79 8.82 -17.40 -7.78
C ARG A 79 9.63 -18.65 -7.41
N LYS A 80 9.91 -18.88 -6.11
CA LYS A 80 10.64 -20.08 -5.64
C LYS A 80 9.89 -21.40 -5.85
N LYS A 81 8.55 -21.37 -5.85
CA LYS A 81 7.72 -22.57 -6.06
C LYS A 81 7.58 -22.99 -7.52
N THR A 82 8.15 -22.24 -8.46
CA THR A 82 8.23 -22.61 -9.87
C THR A 82 9.62 -23.21 -10.10
N PRO A 83 9.83 -24.54 -10.00
CA PRO A 83 11.13 -25.18 -10.18
C PRO A 83 11.49 -25.20 -11.67
N GLY A 84 11.86 -24.05 -12.21
CA GLY A 84 12.47 -23.92 -13.53
C GLY A 84 14.00 -23.88 -13.49
N ASN A 85 14.63 -24.02 -12.32
CA ASN A 85 16.07 -23.73 -12.17
C ASN A 85 16.84 -24.68 -11.24
N LEU A 86 16.44 -25.96 -11.17
CA LEU A 86 17.21 -27.02 -10.51
C LEU A 86 17.82 -28.03 -11.50
N ILE A 87 17.78 -27.78 -12.81
CA ILE A 87 18.37 -28.67 -13.84
C ILE A 87 19.78 -28.24 -14.25
N VAL A 88 20.24 -27.04 -13.89
CA VAL A 88 21.60 -26.59 -14.22
C VAL A 88 22.31 -26.25 -12.92
N LEU A 89 22.98 -27.24 -12.35
CA LEU A 89 24.23 -27.18 -11.58
C LEU A 89 24.39 -28.56 -10.94
N LYS A 90 24.69 -29.52 -11.81
CA LYS A 90 25.40 -30.75 -11.46
C LYS A 90 26.89 -30.46 -11.59
#